data_AF-A0A0G1SD68-F1
#
_entry.id   AF-A0A0G1SD68-F1
#
_cell.length_a   1.000
_cell.length_b   1.000
_cell.length_c   1.000
_cell.angle_alpha   90.00
_cell.angle_beta   90.00
_cell.angle_gamma   90.00
#
_symmetry.space_group_name_H-M   'P 1'
#
loop_
_entity.id
_entity.type
_entity.pdbx_description
1 polymer ?
#
loop_
_entity_poly.entity_id
_entity_poly.type
_entity_poly.pdbx_seq_one_letter_code
_entity_poly.pdbx_strand_id
1 'polypeptide(L)'
;MSLFRPTVFTKSENCPSEVPPTAGRRGTLFPEQHRTHFETLRQEIIDFTKAHGIPRDTLSKPDLLREATKKLSTQDLERLALLLERFEHLVKYKEPKKEDYAEALEHAERLYHLREQYTSQVSLLEQVGILKEGAITGIDGKIYPIPTLEQ
;
A
#
# COMPACT_ATOMS: atom_id res chain seq x y z
N MET A 1 -25.82 -19.21 -65.45
CA MET A 1 -25.83 -20.68 -65.35
C MET A 1 -24.41 -21.19 -65.43
N SER A 2 -24.07 -22.17 -64.60
CA SER A 2 -22.93 -23.10 -64.72
C SER A 2 -21.53 -22.55 -64.44
N LEU A 3 -20.59 -23.23 -63.75
CA LEU A 3 -20.54 -24.44 -62.91
C LEU A 3 -19.10 -24.43 -62.31
N PHE A 4 -18.98 -24.83 -61.03
CA PHE A 4 -17.89 -25.61 -60.41
C PHE A 4 -16.37 -25.26 -60.56
N ARG A 5 -15.76 -25.06 -59.37
CA ARG A 5 -14.40 -25.39 -58.81
C ARG A 5 -13.70 -26.66 -59.38
N PRO A 6 -12.45 -27.05 -58.97
CA PRO A 6 -11.36 -26.38 -58.19
C PRO A 6 -9.91 -26.67 -58.70
N THR A 7 -8.87 -26.04 -58.12
CA THR A 7 -7.57 -26.72 -57.91
C THR A 7 -6.86 -26.18 -56.67
N VAL A 8 -6.43 -27.10 -55.82
CA VAL A 8 -5.66 -26.90 -54.59
C VAL A 8 -4.17 -26.92 -54.95
N PHE A 9 -3.38 -25.98 -54.43
CA PHE A 9 -1.95 -26.21 -54.21
C PHE A 9 -1.48 -25.44 -52.97
N THR A 10 -0.96 -26.20 -52.00
CA THR A 10 -0.42 -25.77 -50.72
C THR A 10 1.09 -25.49 -50.81
N LYS A 11 1.55 -24.36 -50.26
CA LYS A 11 2.85 -24.15 -49.57
C LYS A 11 2.87 -22.69 -49.07
N SER A 12 2.81 -22.41 -47.76
CA SER A 12 3.87 -22.48 -46.74
C SER A 12 4.41 -21.09 -46.44
N GLU A 13 4.59 -20.86 -45.14
CA GLU A 13 5.44 -19.86 -44.49
C GLU A 13 4.95 -18.40 -44.33
N ASN A 14 4.32 -18.21 -43.16
CA ASN A 14 4.87 -17.43 -42.05
C ASN A 14 5.06 -15.91 -42.25
N CYS A 15 4.05 -15.14 -41.81
CA CYS A 15 4.21 -13.77 -41.31
C CYS A 15 3.24 -13.59 -40.14
N PRO A 16 3.68 -13.39 -38.89
CA PRO A 16 2.76 -13.05 -37.82
C PRO A 16 2.23 -11.63 -38.04
N SER A 17 0.93 -11.57 -38.33
CA SER A 17 0.10 -10.37 -38.30
C SER A 17 0.37 -9.57 -37.03
N GLU A 18 0.91 -8.37 -37.19
CA GLU A 18 0.99 -7.38 -36.12
C GLU A 18 -0.42 -7.10 -35.60
N VAL A 19 -0.71 -7.64 -34.43
CA VAL A 19 -1.91 -7.31 -33.66
C VAL A 19 -1.62 -5.94 -33.02
N PRO A 20 -2.48 -4.92 -33.19
CA PRO A 20 -2.25 -3.64 -32.56
C PRO A 20 -2.22 -3.85 -31.04
N PRO A 21 -1.26 -3.27 -30.29
CA PRO A 21 -1.22 -3.39 -28.85
C PRO A 21 -2.49 -2.75 -28.31
N THR A 22 -3.40 -3.60 -27.84
CA THR A 22 -4.58 -3.20 -27.10
C THR A 22 -4.13 -2.31 -25.96
N ALA A 23 -4.62 -1.07 -26.03
CA ALA A 23 -4.43 -0.01 -25.08
C ALA A 23 -4.23 -0.56 -23.67
N GLY A 24 -3.03 -0.30 -23.14
CA GLY A 24 -2.60 -0.77 -21.83
C GLY A 24 -3.71 -0.62 -20.82
N ARG A 25 -4.14 -1.76 -20.26
CA ARG A 25 -4.78 -1.81 -18.95
C ARG A 25 -4.01 -0.83 -18.08
N ARG A 26 -4.68 0.22 -17.62
CA ARG A 26 -4.23 1.01 -16.46
C ARG A 26 -4.22 0.03 -15.28
N GLY A 27 -3.15 -0.75 -15.18
CA GLY A 27 -2.77 -1.45 -13.97
C GLY A 27 -2.45 -0.35 -12.98
N THR A 28 -3.42 -0.06 -12.12
CA THR A 28 -3.21 0.77 -10.93
C THR A 28 -1.98 0.22 -10.21
N LEU A 29 -0.91 1.01 -10.23
CA LEU A 29 0.37 0.74 -9.58
C LEU A 29 0.17 0.77 -8.07
N PHE A 30 -0.45 -0.26 -7.52
CA PHE A 30 -0.36 -0.54 -6.10
C PHE A 30 1.07 -1.04 -5.83
N PRO A 31 1.76 -0.54 -4.80
CA PRO A 31 3.00 -1.15 -4.33
C PRO A 31 2.78 -2.67 -4.15
N GLU A 32 3.70 -3.52 -4.60
CA GLU A 32 3.50 -4.98 -4.60
C GLU A 32 3.10 -5.53 -3.22
N GLN A 33 3.62 -4.93 -2.14
CA GLN A 33 3.27 -5.26 -0.77
C GLN A 33 1.81 -4.96 -0.43
N HIS A 34 1.27 -3.83 -0.90
CA HIS A 34 -0.14 -3.48 -0.71
C HIS A 34 -1.04 -4.46 -1.46
N ARG A 35 -0.65 -4.84 -2.68
CA ARG A 35 -1.37 -5.83 -3.47
C ARG A 35 -1.41 -7.19 -2.75
N THR A 36 -0.29 -7.64 -2.19
CA THR A 36 -0.22 -8.88 -1.40
C THR A 36 -1.13 -8.80 -0.18
N HIS A 37 -1.03 -7.72 0.62
CA HIS A 37 -1.85 -7.58 1.82
C HIS A 37 -3.36 -7.51 1.52
N PHE A 38 -3.72 -6.80 0.45
CA PHE A 38 -5.10 -6.75 -0.04
C PHE A 38 -5.62 -8.12 -0.46
N GLU A 39 -4.86 -8.89 -1.24
CA GLU A 39 -5.27 -10.24 -1.65
C GLU A 39 -5.34 -11.21 -0.47
N THR A 40 -4.43 -11.11 0.50
CA THR A 40 -4.49 -11.91 1.73
C THR A 40 -5.77 -11.63 2.52
N LEU A 41 -6.08 -10.35 2.78
CA LEU A 41 -7.28 -10.01 3.55
C LEU A 41 -8.56 -10.37 2.80
N ARG A 42 -8.57 -10.19 1.48
CA ARG A 42 -9.65 -10.63 0.61
C ARG A 42 -9.86 -12.14 0.70
N GLN A 43 -8.78 -12.92 0.73
CA GLN A 43 -8.86 -14.37 0.86
C GLN A 43 -9.33 -14.79 2.26
N GLU A 44 -8.90 -14.12 3.33
CA GLU A 44 -9.40 -14.36 4.69
C GLU A 44 -10.92 -14.17 4.79
N ILE A 45 -11.47 -13.13 4.17
CA ILE A 45 -12.93 -12.88 4.14
C ILE A 45 -13.65 -14.00 3.35
N ILE A 46 -13.07 -14.44 2.24
CA ILE A 46 -13.63 -15.55 1.43
C ILE A 46 -13.61 -16.86 2.22
N ASP A 47 -12.50 -17.17 2.90
CA ASP A 47 -12.36 -18.40 3.67
C ASP A 47 -13.27 -18.41 4.90
N PHE A 48 -13.39 -17.26 5.58
CA PHE A 48 -14.34 -17.07 6.67
C PHE A 48 -15.78 -17.33 6.19
N THR A 49 -16.22 -16.66 5.13
CA THR A 49 -17.58 -16.85 4.61
C THR A 49 -17.84 -18.27 4.15
N LYS A 50 -16.86 -18.92 3.50
CA LYS A 50 -16.94 -20.34 3.12
C LYS A 50 -17.12 -21.25 4.33
N ALA A 51 -16.38 -21.03 5.42
CA ALA A 51 -16.50 -21.81 6.65
C ALA A 51 -17.89 -21.69 7.30
N HIS A 52 -18.55 -20.55 7.13
CA HIS A 52 -19.91 -20.30 7.63
C HIS A 52 -21.02 -20.58 6.59
N GLY A 53 -20.69 -21.19 5.44
CA GLY A 53 -21.66 -21.51 4.40
C GLY A 53 -22.28 -20.29 3.69
N ILE A 54 -21.63 -19.13 3.79
CA ILE A 54 -22.06 -17.89 3.15
C ILE A 54 -21.45 -17.84 1.74
N PRO A 55 -22.27 -17.77 0.67
CA PRO A 55 -21.74 -17.71 -0.68
C PRO A 55 -21.02 -16.39 -0.92
N ARG A 56 -19.92 -16.44 -1.69
CA ARG A 56 -19.11 -15.26 -2.01
C ARG A 56 -19.93 -14.14 -2.69
N ASP A 57 -20.93 -14.48 -3.49
CA ASP A 57 -21.77 -13.51 -4.19
C ASP A 57 -22.58 -12.65 -3.21
N THR A 58 -22.87 -13.17 -2.02
CA THR A 58 -23.52 -12.45 -0.92
C THR A 58 -22.67 -11.28 -0.43
N LEU A 59 -21.33 -11.39 -0.45
CA LEU A 59 -20.43 -10.31 -0.04
C LEU A 59 -20.57 -9.05 -0.90
N SER A 60 -21.07 -9.19 -2.14
CA SER A 60 -21.29 -8.06 -3.04
C SER A 60 -22.61 -7.31 -2.79
N LYS A 61 -23.50 -7.84 -1.94
CA LYS A 61 -24.85 -7.34 -1.71
C LYS A 61 -25.10 -7.15 -0.22
N PRO A 62 -25.12 -5.91 0.30
CA PRO A 62 -25.20 -5.65 1.74
C PRO A 62 -26.44 -6.26 2.39
N ASP A 63 -27.59 -6.24 1.70
CA ASP A 63 -28.83 -6.83 2.22
C ASP A 63 -28.72 -8.34 2.42
N LEU A 64 -28.16 -9.05 1.43
CA LEU A 64 -27.96 -10.50 1.53
C LEU A 64 -26.92 -10.84 2.58
N LEU A 65 -25.87 -10.04 2.71
CA LEU A 65 -24.84 -10.23 3.73
C LEU A 65 -25.45 -10.09 5.12
N ARG A 66 -26.28 -9.07 5.32
CA ARG A 66 -26.99 -8.84 6.58
C ARG A 66 -27.89 -10.01 6.96
N GLU A 67 -28.62 -10.59 6.00
CA GLU A 67 -29.44 -11.77 6.26
C GLU A 67 -28.61 -13.02 6.58
N ALA A 68 -27.50 -13.23 5.86
CA ALA A 68 -26.62 -14.37 6.07
C ALA A 68 -25.91 -14.32 7.43
N THR A 69 -25.55 -13.12 7.91
CA THR A 69 -24.82 -12.93 9.17
C THR A 69 -25.71 -13.01 10.40
N LYS A 70 -27.04 -12.94 10.29
CA LYS A 70 -27.96 -13.13 11.43
C LYS A 70 -27.80 -14.47 12.15
N LYS A 71 -27.29 -15.49 11.46
CA LYS A 71 -27.09 -16.84 11.99
C LYS A 71 -25.71 -17.03 12.63
N LEU A 72 -24.82 -16.05 12.52
CA LEU A 72 -23.49 -16.10 13.12
C LEU A 72 -23.57 -15.89 14.63
N SER A 73 -22.62 -16.48 15.35
CA SER A 73 -22.42 -16.17 16.77
C SER A 73 -21.95 -14.71 16.92
N THR A 74 -22.10 -14.13 18.12
CA THR A 74 -21.58 -12.79 18.40
C THR A 74 -20.08 -12.69 18.12
N GLN A 75 -19.31 -13.73 18.47
CA GLN A 75 -17.86 -13.78 18.24
C GLN A 75 -17.52 -13.80 16.75
N ASP A 76 -18.27 -14.54 15.94
CA ASP A 76 -18.07 -14.58 14.50
C ASP A 76 -18.48 -13.26 13.82
N LEU A 77 -19.51 -12.59 14.34
CA LEU A 77 -19.91 -11.25 13.90
C LEU A 77 -18.82 -10.21 14.18
N GLU A 78 -18.24 -10.21 15.38
CA GLU A 78 -17.12 -9.34 15.75
C GLU A 78 -15.91 -9.60 14.85
N ARG A 79 -15.59 -10.88 14.60
CA ARG A 79 -14.51 -11.27 13.70
C ARG A 79 -14.75 -10.79 12.26
N LEU A 80 -15.98 -10.95 11.74
CA LEU A 80 -16.34 -10.47 10.42
C LEU A 80 -16.27 -8.93 10.34
N ALA A 81 -16.77 -8.23 11.35
CA ALA A 81 -16.71 -6.77 11.42
C ALA A 81 -15.26 -6.27 11.38
N LEU A 82 -14.37 -6.89 12.17
CA LEU A 82 -12.94 -6.56 12.16
C LEU A 82 -12.28 -6.79 10.79
N LEU A 83 -12.62 -7.90 10.11
CA LEU A 83 -12.11 -8.17 8.76
C LEU A 83 -12.59 -7.14 7.74
N LEU A 84 -13.86 -6.75 7.80
CA LEU A 84 -14.45 -5.73 6.92
C LEU A 84 -13.92 -4.33 7.21
N GLU A 85 -13.71 -3.98 8.48
CA GLU A 85 -13.10 -2.71 8.89
C GLU A 85 -11.66 -2.59 8.39
N ARG A 86 -10.86 -3.65 8.54
CA ARG A 86 -9.50 -3.70 7.96
C ARG A 86 -9.53 -3.58 6.44
N PHE A 87 -10.52 -4.17 5.79
CA PHE A 87 -10.66 -4.11 4.34
C PHE A 87 -11.07 -2.71 3.88
N GLU A 88 -12.02 -2.08 4.57
CA GLU A 88 -12.40 -0.68 4.36
C GLU A 88 -11.21 0.25 4.56
N HIS A 89 -10.43 0.05 5.63
CA HIS A 89 -9.21 0.80 5.88
C HIS A 89 -8.24 0.68 4.69
N LEU A 90 -7.96 -0.53 4.20
CA LEU A 90 -7.10 -0.70 3.01
C LEU A 90 -7.67 -0.07 1.74
N VAL A 91 -8.99 -0.10 1.55
CA VAL A 91 -9.64 0.52 0.38
C VAL A 91 -9.67 2.05 0.49
N LYS A 92 -9.82 2.60 1.69
CA LYS A 92 -9.92 4.04 1.96
C LYS A 92 -8.55 4.70 1.94
N TYR A 93 -7.56 4.07 2.55
CA TYR A 93 -6.22 4.64 2.64
C TYR A 93 -5.36 4.28 1.42
N LYS A 94 -5.63 3.17 0.71
CA LYS A 94 -5.04 2.70 -0.58
C LYS A 94 -3.52 2.73 -0.74
N GLU A 95 -2.84 3.22 0.27
CA GLU A 95 -1.43 3.37 0.56
C GLU A 95 -1.40 3.61 2.10
N PRO A 96 -0.30 3.37 2.83
CA PRO A 96 0.03 4.39 3.82
C PRO A 96 0.05 5.69 3.02
N LYS A 97 -0.78 6.70 3.34
CA LYS A 97 -0.49 8.01 2.77
C LYS A 97 1.00 8.20 3.03
N LYS A 98 1.80 8.30 1.97
CA LYS A 98 2.90 9.22 2.07
C LYS A 98 2.18 10.54 2.28
N GLU A 99 1.76 10.87 3.52
CA GLU A 99 1.83 12.26 3.89
C GLU A 99 3.24 12.61 3.45
N ASP A 100 3.33 13.45 2.40
CA ASP A 100 4.57 13.77 1.74
C ASP A 100 5.59 13.90 2.85
N TYR A 101 6.69 13.16 2.82
CA TYR A 101 7.66 13.27 3.91
C TYR A 101 8.00 14.75 4.14
N ALA A 102 7.93 15.57 3.08
CA ALA A 102 7.86 17.02 3.11
C ALA A 102 6.65 17.63 3.85
N GLU A 103 5.39 17.26 3.58
CA GLU A 103 4.20 17.75 4.30
C GLU A 103 4.17 17.30 5.77
N ALA A 104 4.60 16.07 6.07
CA ALA A 104 4.74 15.56 7.44
C ALA A 104 5.87 16.28 8.20
N LEU A 105 7.04 16.49 7.58
CA LEU A 105 8.12 17.31 8.13
C LEU A 105 7.70 18.77 8.28
N GLU A 106 6.97 19.33 7.31
CA GLU A 106 6.49 20.71 7.36
C GLU A 106 5.46 20.88 8.49
N HIS A 107 4.60 19.89 8.70
CA HIS A 107 3.64 19.89 9.80
C HIS A 107 4.33 19.70 11.17
N ALA A 108 5.34 18.82 11.25
CA ALA A 108 6.15 18.64 12.44
C ALA A 108 6.98 19.90 12.75
N GLU A 109 7.55 20.54 11.74
CA GLU A 109 8.27 21.81 11.84
C GLU A 109 7.34 22.93 12.32
N ARG A 110 6.12 23.05 11.76
CA ARG A 110 5.13 24.04 12.22
C ARG A 110 4.69 23.85 13.67
N LEU A 111 4.56 22.60 14.14
CA LEU A 111 4.09 22.31 15.50
C LEU A 111 5.21 22.41 16.53
N TYR A 112 6.39 21.85 16.22
CA TYR A 112 7.46 21.63 17.20
C TYR A 112 8.68 22.53 16.99
N HIS A 113 8.73 23.30 15.89
CA HIS A 113 9.82 24.23 15.57
C HIS A 113 11.18 23.51 15.64
N LEU A 114 11.24 22.30 15.08
CA LEU A 114 12.36 21.36 15.27
C LEU A 114 13.68 21.97 14.80
N ARG A 115 13.67 22.76 13.73
CA ARG A 115 14.86 23.49 13.27
C ARG A 115 15.32 24.55 14.26
N GLU A 116 14.39 25.32 14.84
CA GLU A 116 14.72 26.35 15.83
C GLU A 116 15.25 25.72 17.12
N GLN A 117 14.64 24.62 17.56
CA GLN A 117 15.09 23.84 18.71
C GLN A 117 16.48 23.26 18.48
N TYR A 118 16.71 22.63 17.34
CA TYR A 118 18.01 22.08 16.97
C TYR A 118 19.08 23.19 16.90
N THR A 119 18.77 24.32 16.26
CA THR A 119 19.70 25.46 16.16
C THR A 119 20.05 26.03 17.54
N SER A 120 19.05 26.14 18.43
CA SER A 120 19.25 26.61 19.80
C SER A 120 20.10 25.63 20.62
N GLN A 121 19.91 24.33 20.44
CA GLN A 121 20.71 23.30 21.08
C GLN A 121 22.16 23.33 20.60
N VAL A 122 22.40 23.41 19.29
CA VAL A 122 23.75 23.53 18.72
C VAL A 122 24.46 24.77 19.24
N SER A 123 23.81 25.93 19.22
CA SER A 123 24.38 27.18 19.73
C SER A 123 24.71 27.10 21.22
N LEU A 124 23.85 26.49 22.04
CA LEU A 124 24.13 26.25 23.45
C LEU A 124 25.37 25.37 23.62
N LEU A 125 25.46 24.26 22.88
CA LEU A 125 26.58 23.31 22.97
C LEU A 125 27.92 23.93 22.54
N GLU A 126 27.91 24.85 21.58
CA GLU A 126 29.07 25.66 21.19
C GLU A 126 29.47 26.64 22.31
N GLN A 127 28.50 27.36 22.89
CA GLN A 127 28.76 28.33 23.96
C GLN A 127 29.36 27.68 25.21
N VAL A 128 28.89 26.48 25.56
CA VAL A 128 29.42 25.72 26.71
C VAL A 128 30.69 24.92 26.36
N GLY A 129 31.18 25.01 25.13
CA GLY A 129 32.44 24.39 24.69
C GLY A 129 32.40 22.87 24.59
N ILE A 130 31.21 22.27 24.58
CA ILE A 130 30.99 20.82 24.38
C ILE A 130 31.10 20.46 22.90
N LEU A 131 30.59 21.35 22.05
CA LEU A 131 30.75 21.25 20.60
C LEU A 131 32.04 21.92 20.17
N LYS A 132 32.96 21.14 19.61
CA LYS A 132 34.22 21.63 19.03
C LYS A 132 34.36 21.06 17.63
N GLU A 133 34.65 21.93 16.66
CA GLU A 133 34.91 21.54 15.26
C GLU A 133 33.78 20.69 14.64
N GLY A 134 32.53 20.92 15.04
CA GLY A 134 31.38 20.18 14.51
C GLY A 134 31.18 18.78 15.09
N ALA A 135 31.79 18.46 16.24
CA ALA A 135 31.59 17.20 16.94
C ALA A 135 31.44 17.38 18.45
N ILE A 136 30.72 16.46 19.07
CA ILE A 136 30.49 16.42 20.52
C ILE A 136 31.59 15.58 21.14
N THR A 137 32.35 16.15 22.07
CA THR A 137 33.32 15.39 22.87
C THR A 137 32.60 14.79 24.08
N GLY A 138 32.44 13.48 24.08
CA GLY A 138 31.82 12.73 25.17
C GLY A 138 32.69 12.73 26.44
N ILE A 139 32.05 12.53 27.58
CA ILE A 139 32.72 12.38 28.88
C ILE A 139 33.66 11.17 28.92
N ASP A 140 33.47 10.20 28.02
CA ASP A 140 34.34 9.04 27.83
C ASP A 140 35.53 9.31 26.90
N GLY A 141 35.70 10.58 26.47
CA GLY A 141 36.76 11.01 25.55
C GLY A 141 36.50 10.65 24.09
N LYS A 142 35.32 10.09 23.74
CA LYS A 142 34.97 9.77 22.36
C LYS A 142 34.33 10.95 21.64
N ILE A 143 34.44 10.94 20.32
CA ILE A 143 33.91 11.98 19.44
C ILE A 143 32.63 11.45 18.79
N TYR A 144 31.54 12.20 18.95
CA TYR A 144 30.24 11.88 18.35
C TYR A 144 29.89 12.91 17.27
N PRO A 145 29.44 12.48 16.08
CA PRO A 145 28.96 13.39 15.06
C PRO A 145 27.63 14.03 15.51
N ILE A 146 27.37 15.25 15.05
CA ILE A 146 26.08 15.90 15.30
C ILE A 146 25.03 15.21 14.42
N PRO A 147 23.94 14.69 15.01
CA PRO A 147 22.87 14.07 14.22
C PRO A 147 22.20 15.10 13.32
N THR A 148 22.06 14.78 12.04
CA THR A 148 21.38 15.64 11.06
C THR A 148 19.90 15.31 11.00
N LEU A 149 19.06 16.33 10.78
CA LEU A 149 17.60 16.17 10.65
C LEU A 149 17.15 15.27 9.48
N GLU A 150 18.03 14.91 8.55
CA GLU A 150 17.73 14.10 7.36
C GLU A 150 17.99 12.58 7.52
N GLN A 151 18.33 12.11 8.73
CA GLN A 151 18.63 10.69 9.01
C GLN A 151 17.41 9.90 9.52
#